data_AF-A0A5S9M3Z2-F1
#
_entry.id   AF-A0A5S9M3Z2-F1
#
_cell.length_a   1.000
_cell.length_b   1.000
_cell.length_c   1.000
_cell.angle_alpha   90.00
_cell.angle_beta   90.00
_cell.angle_gamma   90.00
#
_symmetry.space_group_name_H-M   'P 1'
#
loop_
_entity.id
_entity.type
_entity.pdbx_description
1 polymer ?
#
loop_
_entity_poly.entity_id
_entity_poly.type
_entity_poly.pdbx_seq_one_letter_code
_entity_poly.pdbx_strand_id
1 'polypeptide(L)'
;MKDKAKVETSVKTISDDEAKVVAQVTGIDASNLKDKLDKQRDEFYNGKIRSKEELYKKKSLNMYASEFEKLPPVSSPAEYEVKMKRNGGRVNGKLTSMIIIQSST
;
A
#
# COMPACT_ATOMS: atom_id res chain seq x y z
N MET A 1 -3.27 -8.89 14.52
CA MET A 1 -2.91 -7.77 13.62
C MET A 1 -4.03 -6.73 13.77
N LYS A 2 -3.75 -5.53 14.30
CA LYS A 2 -4.70 -4.41 14.14
C LYS A 2 -4.59 -3.99 12.67
N ASP A 3 -5.69 -3.99 11.93
CA ASP A 3 -5.72 -3.72 10.50
C ASP A 3 -5.12 -2.33 10.19
N LYS A 4 -3.85 -2.31 9.78
CA LYS A 4 -3.08 -1.09 9.47
C LYS A 4 -3.48 -0.46 8.14
N ALA A 5 -4.10 -1.27 7.28
CA ALA A 5 -4.75 -0.82 6.07
C ALA A 5 -6.22 -1.21 6.16
N LYS A 6 -7.11 -0.28 5.82
CA LYS A 6 -8.55 -0.48 5.88
C LYS A 6 -9.18 -0.03 4.57
N VAL A 7 -10.13 -0.82 4.07
CA VAL A 7 -10.97 -0.44 2.93
C VAL A 7 -12.42 -0.50 3.39
N GLU A 8 -13.11 0.63 3.30
CA GLU A 8 -14.54 0.73 3.54
C GLU A 8 -15.23 1.04 2.22
N THR A 9 -16.22 0.23 1.85
CA THR A 9 -16.95 0.40 0.60
C THR A 9 -18.40 0.78 0.86
N SER A 10 -18.92 1.70 0.04
CA SER A 10 -20.33 2.07 0.04
C SER A 10 -20.83 2.23 -1.39
N VAL A 11 -22.05 1.76 -1.67
CA VAL A 11 -22.64 1.90 -3.00
C VAL A 11 -23.28 3.29 -3.09
N LYS A 12 -22.78 4.13 -4.01
CA LYS A 12 -23.34 5.47 -4.27
C LYS A 12 -24.61 5.38 -5.11
N THR A 13 -24.56 4.62 -6.21
CA THR A 13 -25.70 4.49 -7.14
C THR A 13 -25.67 3.12 -7.82
N ILE A 14 -26.84 2.59 -8.14
CA ILE A 14 -27.01 1.42 -9.00
C ILE A 14 -27.89 1.86 -10.19
N SER A 15 -27.43 1.60 -11.41
CA SER A 15 -28.16 1.86 -12.66
C SER A 15 -27.98 0.68 -13.60
N ASP A 16 -29.09 0.03 -13.97
CA ASP A 16 -29.10 -1.15 -14.83
C ASP A 16 -28.12 -2.25 -14.35
N ASP A 17 -27.13 -2.57 -15.16
CA ASP A 17 -26.08 -3.54 -14.87
C ASP A 17 -24.80 -2.88 -14.32
N GLU A 18 -24.83 -1.61 -13.91
CA GLU A 18 -23.68 -0.87 -13.40
C GLU A 18 -23.93 -0.33 -11.99
N ALA A 19 -22.91 -0.40 -11.13
CA ALA A 19 -22.94 0.21 -9.80
C ALA A 19 -21.73 1.11 -9.61
N LYS A 20 -21.95 2.30 -9.04
CA LYS A 20 -20.87 3.17 -8.56
C LYS A 20 -20.64 2.85 -7.09
N VAL A 21 -19.43 2.41 -6.78
CA VAL A 21 -18.99 2.08 -5.42
C VAL A 21 -17.93 3.08 -5.02
N VAL A 22 -18.08 3.67 -3.84
CA VAL A 22 -17.06 4.48 -3.20
C VAL A 22 -16.24 3.58 -2.30
N ALA A 23 -14.93 3.59 -2.47
CA ALA A 23 -13.99 2.95 -1.58
C ALA A 23 -13.20 4.02 -0.82
N GLN A 24 -13.37 4.08 0.50
CA GLN A 24 -12.48 4.82 1.39
C GLN A 24 -11.34 3.89 1.78
N VAL A 25 -10.11 4.27 1.41
CA VAL A 25 -8.91 3.47 1.63
C VAL A 25 -8.00 4.19 2.61
N THR A 26 -7.86 3.63 3.80
CA THR A 26 -6.78 4.00 4.73
C THR A 26 -5.55 3.18 4.37
N GLY A 27 -4.57 3.84 3.74
CA GLY A 27 -3.27 3.26 3.39
C GLY A 27 -2.29 3.19 4.57
N ILE A 28 -1.06 2.77 4.28
CA ILE A 28 0.05 2.74 5.24
C ILE A 28 0.97 3.92 4.96
N ASP A 29 1.34 4.68 5.99
CA ASP A 29 2.30 5.77 5.87
C ASP A 29 3.73 5.20 5.80
N ALA A 30 4.29 5.20 4.59
CA ALA A 30 5.64 4.69 4.32
C ALA A 30 6.70 5.79 4.21
N SER A 31 6.39 7.03 4.60
CA SER A 31 7.33 8.16 4.51
C SER A 31 8.66 7.83 5.21
N ASN A 32 8.57 7.24 6.41
CA ASN A 32 9.74 6.81 7.20
C ASN A 32 10.49 5.59 6.64
N LEU A 33 9.91 4.84 5.70
CA LEU A 33 10.57 3.68 5.09
C LEU A 33 11.57 4.12 4.01
N LYS A 34 11.28 5.22 3.31
CA LYS A 34 12.17 5.79 2.29
C LYS A 34 13.49 6.22 2.90
N ASP A 35 13.48 7.01 3.97
CA ASP A 35 14.69 7.48 4.65
C ASP A 35 15.57 6.32 5.14
N LYS A 36 14.93 5.24 5.59
CA LYS A 36 15.59 4.00 6.04
C LYS A 36 16.30 3.27 4.90
N LEU A 37 15.67 3.20 3.74
CA LEU A 37 16.26 2.60 2.54
C LEU A 37 17.39 3.49 1.97
N ASP A 38 17.20 4.80 1.96
CA ASP A 38 18.22 5.76 1.53
C ASP A 38 19.46 5.68 2.41
N LYS A 39 19.30 5.56 3.73
CA LYS A 39 20.43 5.34 4.66
C LYS A 39 21.23 4.07 4.34
N GLN A 40 20.56 2.96 3.99
CA GLN A 40 21.26 1.73 3.59
C GLN A 40 22.00 1.88 2.27
N ARG A 41 21.40 2.59 1.31
CA ARG A 41 22.06 2.94 0.04
C ARG A 41 23.32 3.75 0.31
N ASP A 42 23.25 4.74 1.19
CA ASP A 42 24.41 5.58 1.52
C ASP A 42 25.49 4.79 2.28
N GLU A 43 25.13 3.85 3.16
CA GLU A 43 26.09 2.93 3.79
C GLU A 43 26.83 2.04 2.78
N PHE A 44 26.17 1.67 1.67
CA PHE A 44 26.78 0.94 0.58
C PHE A 44 27.77 1.79 -0.21
N TYR A 45 27.38 3.00 -0.63
CA TYR A 45 28.28 3.90 -1.34
C TYR A 45 29.45 4.39 -0.49
N ASN A 46 29.28 4.46 0.84
CA ASN A 46 30.34 4.79 1.79
C ASN A 46 31.25 3.58 2.15
N GLY A 47 31.09 2.43 1.48
CA GLY A 47 31.96 1.27 1.64
C GLY A 47 31.79 0.47 2.94
N LYS A 48 30.77 0.80 3.76
CA LYS A 48 30.44 0.02 4.97
C LYS A 48 29.79 -1.32 4.63
N ILE A 49 29.02 -1.37 3.54
CA ILE A 49 28.48 -2.62 2.99
C ILE A 49 29.35 -3.03 1.81
N ARG A 50 29.92 -4.23 1.88
CA ARG A 50 31.01 -4.67 1.00
C ARG A 50 30.56 -5.29 -0.31
N SER A 51 29.28 -5.64 -0.45
CA SER A 51 28.75 -6.27 -1.66
C SER A 51 27.29 -5.92 -1.91
N LYS A 52 26.90 -5.90 -3.20
CA LYS A 52 25.51 -5.72 -3.61
C LYS A 52 24.61 -6.81 -3.04
N GLU A 53 25.12 -8.03 -2.93
CA GLU A 53 24.35 -9.17 -2.42
C GLU A 53 24.05 -9.03 -0.91
N GLU A 54 25.00 -8.51 -0.13
CA GLU A 54 24.80 -8.18 1.28
C GLU A 54 23.80 -7.03 1.47
N LEU A 55 23.85 -6.01 0.61
CA LEU A 55 22.87 -4.93 0.58
C LEU A 55 21.46 -5.48 0.32
N TYR A 56 21.25 -6.11 -0.85
CA TYR A 56 19.91 -6.47 -1.31
C TYR A 56 19.31 -7.66 -0.55
N LYS A 57 20.04 -8.77 -0.41
CA LYS A 57 19.48 -10.02 0.16
C LYS A 57 19.42 -10.04 1.68
N LYS A 58 20.42 -9.47 2.36
CA LYS A 58 20.52 -9.57 3.82
C LYS A 58 19.99 -8.35 4.56
N LYS A 59 20.26 -7.15 4.06
CA LYS A 59 19.90 -5.91 4.76
C LYS A 59 18.58 -5.31 4.26
N SER A 60 18.43 -5.04 2.96
CA SER A 60 17.28 -4.30 2.46
C SER A 60 15.98 -5.10 2.48
N LEU A 61 15.99 -6.36 2.04
CA LEU A 61 14.77 -7.20 2.05
C LEU A 61 14.28 -7.50 3.48
N ASN A 62 15.19 -7.88 4.39
CA ASN A 62 14.83 -8.17 5.79
C ASN A 62 14.40 -6.92 6.55
N MET A 63 15.07 -5.78 6.30
CA MET A 63 14.67 -4.50 6.87
C MET A 63 13.30 -4.08 6.31
N TYR A 64 13.07 -4.21 5.00
CA TYR A 64 11.82 -3.78 4.38
C TYR A 64 10.63 -4.48 5.05
N ALA A 65 10.64 -5.80 5.16
CA ALA A 65 9.57 -6.55 5.83
C ALA A 65 9.39 -6.10 7.30
N SER A 66 10.50 -6.05 8.05
CA SER A 66 10.48 -5.71 9.48
C SER A 66 10.03 -4.27 9.78
N GLU A 67 10.40 -3.33 8.91
CA GLU A 67 10.07 -1.91 9.08
C GLU A 67 8.68 -1.59 8.52
N PHE A 68 8.27 -2.26 7.45
CA PHE A 68 6.90 -2.17 6.91
C PHE A 68 5.86 -2.58 7.95
N GLU A 69 6.11 -3.67 8.69
CA GLU A 69 5.25 -4.11 9.79
C GLU A 69 5.12 -3.10 10.92
N LYS A 70 6.03 -2.13 11.05
CA LYS A 70 6.00 -1.09 12.09
C LYS A 70 5.31 0.20 11.63
N LEU A 71 5.10 0.38 10.33
CA LEU A 71 4.52 1.60 9.78
C LEU A 71 3.10 1.85 10.31
N PRO A 72 2.74 3.11 10.61
CA PRO A 72 1.39 3.46 11.01
C PRO A 72 0.45 3.54 9.80
N PRO A 73 -0.88 3.48 9.99
CA PRO A 73 -1.82 3.91 8.98
C PRO A 73 -1.63 5.40 8.64
N VAL A 74 -1.97 5.80 7.43
CA VAL A 74 -2.09 7.22 7.09
C VAL A 74 -3.20 7.88 7.91
N SER A 75 -3.05 9.16 8.22
CA SER A 75 -3.98 9.92 9.07
C SER A 75 -5.35 10.16 8.42
N SER A 76 -5.44 10.17 7.10
CA SER A 76 -6.68 10.43 6.36
C SER A 76 -6.91 9.38 5.27
N PRO A 77 -8.10 8.77 5.19
CA PRO A 77 -8.44 7.86 4.11
C PRO A 77 -8.57 8.61 2.78
N ALA A 78 -8.15 7.96 1.69
CA ALA A 78 -8.37 8.43 0.35
C ALA A 78 -9.67 7.83 -0.23
N GLU A 79 -10.49 8.66 -0.86
CA GLU A 79 -11.74 8.23 -1.51
C GLU A 79 -11.49 7.90 -3.00
N TYR A 80 -11.98 6.73 -3.43
CA TYR A 80 -11.95 6.29 -4.83
C TYR A 80 -13.36 5.90 -5.30
N GLU A 81 -13.79 6.41 -6.46
CA GLU A 81 -15.01 5.93 -7.12
C GLU A 81 -14.65 4.79 -8.07
N VAL A 82 -15.24 3.62 -7.83
CA VAL A 82 -15.06 2.38 -8.60
C VAL A 82 -16.36 2.05 -9.31
N LYS A 83 -16.30 1.89 -10.63
CA LYS A 83 -17.43 1.45 -11.44
C LYS A 83 -17.45 -0.08 -11.52
N MET A 84 -18.49 -0.69 -11.00
CA MET A 84 -18.72 -2.14 -11.00
C MET A 84 -19.76 -2.53 -12.07
N LYS A 85 -19.61 -3.70 -12.68
CA LYS A 85 -20.61 -4.29 -13.58
C LYS A 85 -21.23 -5.55 -12.98
N ARG A 86 -22.52 -5.73 -13.16
CA ARG A 86 -23.29 -6.91 -12.74
C ARG A 86 -23.16 -7.99 -13.82
N ASN A 87 -22.90 -9.24 -13.42
CA ASN A 87 -22.92 -10.38 -14.33
C ASN A 87 -23.72 -11.52 -13.67
N GLY A 88 -24.92 -11.81 -14.20
CA GLY A 88 -25.74 -12.96 -13.78
C GLY A 88 -26.12 -12.99 -12.30
N GLY A 89 -26.47 -11.84 -11.70
CA GLY A 89 -26.85 -11.75 -10.28
C GLY A 89 -25.69 -11.66 -9.28
N ARG A 90 -24.43 -11.76 -9.74
CA ARG A 90 -23.23 -11.48 -8.94
C ARG A 90 -22.62 -10.15 -9.38
N VAL A 91 -22.33 -9.28 -8.42
CA VAL A 91 -21.47 -8.10 -8.63
C VAL A 91 -20.03 -8.59 -8.51
N ASN A 92 -19.35 -8.82 -9.64
CA ASN A 92 -17.94 -9.21 -9.63
C ASN A 92 -17.06 -7.96 -9.53
N GLY A 93 -16.86 -7.49 -8.30
CA GLY A 93 -15.82 -6.51 -7.98
C GLY A 93 -14.54 -7.23 -7.58
N LYS A 94 -13.58 -7.39 -8.49
CA LYS A 94 -12.24 -7.86 -8.13
C LYS A 94 -11.45 -6.68 -7.59
N LEU A 95 -11.56 -6.42 -6.27
CA LEU A 95 -10.60 -5.57 -5.59
C LEU A 95 -9.32 -6.38 -5.41
N THR A 96 -8.47 -6.39 -6.43
CA THR A 96 -7.12 -6.94 -6.32
C THR A 96 -6.41 -6.10 -5.26
N SER A 97 -6.02 -6.72 -4.15
CA SER A 97 -5.29 -6.11 -3.02
C SER A 97 -4.37 -4.97 -3.49
N MET A 98 -4.81 -3.73 -3.27
CA MET A 98 -4.09 -2.54 -3.70
C MET A 98 -3.44 -1.96 -2.46
N ILE A 99 -2.15 -2.23 -2.27
CA ILE A 99 -1.34 -1.54 -1.25
C ILE A 99 -1.11 -0.13 -1.80
N ILE A 100 -1.93 0.83 -1.38
CA ILE A 100 -1.76 2.23 -1.75
C ILE A 100 -0.69 2.83 -0.83
N ILE A 101 0.54 2.88 -1.33
CA ILE A 101 1.64 3.59 -0.69
C ILE A 101 1.59 5.04 -1.18
N GLN A 102 1.04 5.95 -0.40
CA GLN A 102 1.14 7.38 -0.68
C GLN A 102 2.47 7.92 -0.16
N SER A 103 3.21 8.61 -1.03
CA SER A 103 4.43 9.34 -0.67
C SER A 103 4.10 10.82 -0.67
N SER A 104 4.27 11.51 0.45
CA SER A 104 4.18 12.97 0.50
C SER A 104 5.32 13.56 -0.33
N THR A 105 4.99 14.50 -1.22
CA THR A 105 5.97 15.26 -2.03
C THR A 105 6.46 16.47 -1.26
#